data_AF-W2QY87-F1
#
_entry.id   AF-W2QY87-F1
#
_cell.length_a   1.000
_cell.length_b   1.000
_cell.length_c   1.000
_cell.angle_alpha   90.00
_cell.angle_beta   90.00
_cell.angle_gamma   90.00
#
_symmetry.space_group_name_H-M   'P 1'
#
loop_
_entity.id
_entity.type
_entity.pdbx_description
1 polymer ?
#
loop_
_entity_poly.entity_id
_entity_poly.type
_entity_poly.pdbx_seq_one_letter_code
_entity_poly.pdbx_strand_id
1 'polypeptide(L)'
;MPSDRKIDMGACQAARRVYVSKKRAVCHRRKELCTGIMVLPALVIALIGLVAFDIIMETNILARVPAAVLSSAKICTPTVVNASNIEYHTSHKYYEELKKMTVPVPVFRDEHTKLCDKKKRKTVKYEYCLPIAGRKDTPFCAAADRTDLLSLRSAKSICYASVLHMLLVEVYEELQARGNIPFLAFGSLLGAVRNGSMIPFTEDVDIGFVGEMSTPDAVKLALRKKGYHMFFMDIWRVCVAPTHPLAGHLYDPNLPVSDNYAVPYVDLYMMKQQDDGDWDLEELNGTNGRILPYNKVQPFSQVTINGVPFDTVKDPHFFLTEAYSDDYMTPKPREE
;
A
#
# COMPACT_ATOMS: atom_id res chain seq x y z
N MET A 1 49.78 36.11 37.29
CA MET A 1 49.48 35.64 35.92
C MET A 1 47.99 35.33 35.85
N PRO A 2 47.30 35.80 34.80
CA PRO A 2 46.46 37.01 34.92
C PRO A 2 44.96 36.69 34.59
N SER A 3 44.01 37.38 35.24
CA SER A 3 43.27 38.56 34.72
C SER A 3 42.01 38.18 33.92
N ASP A 4 40.85 38.83 34.01
CA ASP A 4 40.35 39.84 34.93
C ASP A 4 38.83 39.84 34.89
N ARG A 5 38.26 40.32 35.99
CA ARG A 5 36.85 40.63 36.18
C ARG A 5 36.50 42.00 35.59
N LYS A 6 35.24 42.08 35.18
CA LYS A 6 34.26 43.16 35.37
C LYS A 6 34.66 44.59 35.00
N ILE A 7 33.94 45.06 33.99
CA ILE A 7 33.71 46.46 33.64
C ILE A 7 32.91 47.15 34.77
N ASP A 8 33.43 48.29 35.23
CA ASP A 8 32.79 49.18 36.19
C ASP A 8 32.23 50.43 35.49
N MET A 9 31.18 50.97 36.09
CA MET A 9 30.42 52.14 35.67
C MET A 9 31.19 53.44 35.94
N GLY A 10 31.10 54.39 35.03
CA GLY A 10 31.53 55.77 35.23
C GLY A 10 30.44 56.75 34.77
N ALA A 11 29.76 57.36 35.73
CA ALA A 11 28.67 58.30 35.54
C ALA A 11 29.15 59.77 35.43
N CYS A 12 28.28 60.57 34.83
CA CYS A 12 27.96 61.96 35.17
C CYS A 12 28.95 63.12 34.90
N GLN A 13 28.35 64.09 34.18
CA GLN A 13 28.21 65.51 34.53
C GLN A 13 29.04 66.56 33.78
N ALA A 14 28.28 67.33 32.99
CA ALA A 14 27.97 68.73 33.21
C ALA A 14 28.68 69.82 32.39
N ALA A 15 27.90 70.89 32.23
CA ALA A 15 28.25 72.27 31.90
C ALA A 15 28.33 72.60 30.39
N ARG A 16 27.85 73.74 29.90
CA ARG A 16 27.17 74.89 30.51
C ARG A 16 26.57 75.73 29.36
N ARG A 17 25.47 76.43 29.66
CA ARG A 17 24.85 77.48 28.84
C ARG A 17 25.83 78.59 28.49
N VAL A 18 25.71 79.15 27.28
CA VAL A 18 25.90 80.59 27.04
C VAL A 18 24.80 81.10 26.11
N TYR A 19 24.18 82.17 26.57
CA TYR A 19 23.13 83.00 25.98
C TYR A 19 23.79 84.19 25.25
N VAL A 20 23.09 84.81 24.28
CA VAL A 20 23.23 86.20 23.72
C VAL A 20 22.82 86.12 22.23
N SER A 21 21.62 86.52 21.81
CA SER A 21 21.07 87.88 21.64
C SER A 21 21.66 88.69 20.47
N LYS A 22 20.82 88.89 19.43
CA LYS A 22 20.49 90.15 18.69
C LYS A 22 20.53 90.06 17.15
N LYS A 23 19.32 90.25 16.60
CA LYS A 23 18.88 91.24 15.59
C LYS A 23 19.68 91.41 14.26
N ARG A 24 18.90 91.19 13.19
CA ARG A 24 18.71 92.01 11.95
C ARG A 24 19.96 92.30 11.09
N ALA A 25 20.00 91.71 9.90
CA ALA A 25 19.70 92.36 8.59
C ALA A 25 21.01 92.86 7.93
N VAL A 26 21.32 92.72 6.63
CA VAL A 26 20.57 92.39 5.42
C VAL A 26 21.59 92.16 4.27
N CYS A 27 21.19 91.38 3.25
CA CYS A 27 21.63 91.34 1.84
C CYS A 27 23.01 90.78 1.36
N HIS A 28 22.86 89.74 0.51
CA HIS A 28 23.57 89.38 -0.74
C HIS A 28 25.09 89.14 -0.70
N ARG A 29 25.67 88.04 -1.21
CA ARG A 29 25.43 87.28 -2.47
C ARG A 29 26.24 85.97 -2.44
N ARG A 30 25.68 84.88 -3.02
CA ARG A 30 26.29 83.69 -3.70
C ARG A 30 27.55 83.04 -3.08
N LYS A 31 27.70 81.72 -2.89
CA LYS A 31 27.28 80.48 -3.57
C LYS A 31 27.77 79.34 -2.63
N GLU A 32 26.98 78.34 -2.27
CA GLU A 32 27.16 76.92 -2.67
C GLU A 32 26.40 76.00 -1.69
N LEU A 33 26.18 74.76 -2.11
CA LEU A 33 25.59 73.60 -1.40
C LEU A 33 24.06 73.43 -1.42
N CYS A 34 23.56 72.84 -2.51
CA CYS A 34 22.38 71.98 -2.51
C CYS A 34 22.62 70.77 -3.43
N THR A 35 23.52 69.87 -3.04
CA THR A 35 23.75 68.57 -3.71
C THR A 35 23.49 67.36 -2.79
N GLY A 36 23.08 67.58 -1.53
CA GLY A 36 22.89 66.51 -0.55
C GLY A 36 21.47 65.94 -0.41
N ILE A 37 20.42 66.67 -0.84
CA ILE A 37 19.02 66.31 -0.49
C ILE A 37 18.38 65.33 -1.50
N MET A 38 18.93 65.19 -2.71
CA MET A 38 18.36 64.31 -3.76
C MET A 38 19.02 62.92 -3.83
N VAL A 39 20.12 62.68 -3.10
CA VAL A 39 20.88 61.43 -3.22
C VAL A 39 20.21 60.27 -2.48
N LEU A 40 19.67 60.52 -1.28
CA LEU A 40 19.00 59.48 -0.48
C LEU A 40 17.75 58.89 -1.16
N PRO A 41 16.80 59.70 -1.67
CA PRO A 41 15.61 59.17 -2.33
C PRO A 41 15.93 58.37 -3.59
N ALA A 42 16.92 58.82 -4.37
CA ALA A 42 17.36 58.13 -5.58
C ALA A 42 17.97 56.75 -5.28
N LEU A 43 18.73 56.63 -4.19
CA LEU A 43 19.37 55.38 -3.76
C LEU A 43 18.35 54.36 -3.26
N VAL A 44 17.33 54.81 -2.52
CA VAL A 44 16.20 53.96 -2.08
C VAL A 44 15.40 53.44 -3.27
N ILE A 45 15.10 54.30 -4.26
CA ILE A 45 14.38 53.88 -5.48
C ILE A 45 15.22 52.88 -6.28
N ALA A 46 16.54 53.09 -6.40
CA ALA A 46 17.42 52.16 -7.08
C ALA A 46 17.47 50.78 -6.39
N LEU A 47 17.51 50.73 -5.06
CA LEU A 47 17.49 49.48 -4.30
C LEU A 47 16.15 48.75 -4.44
N ILE A 48 15.02 49.46 -4.40
CA ILE A 48 13.70 48.88 -4.67
C ILE A 48 13.64 48.33 -6.09
N GLY A 49 14.18 49.06 -7.06
CA GLY A 49 14.27 48.62 -8.46
C GLY A 49 15.10 47.34 -8.64
N LEU A 50 16.24 47.22 -7.94
CA LEU A 50 17.08 46.01 -7.97
C LEU A 50 16.37 44.80 -7.35
N VAL A 51 15.74 44.97 -6.19
CA VAL A 51 14.98 43.87 -5.55
C VAL A 51 13.80 43.43 -6.42
N ALA A 52 13.06 44.38 -7.01
CA ALA A 52 11.98 44.05 -7.92
C ALA A 52 12.50 43.34 -9.18
N PHE A 53 13.64 43.77 -9.72
CA PHE A 53 14.26 43.14 -10.88
C PHE A 53 14.73 41.71 -10.58
N ASP A 54 15.35 41.48 -9.43
CA ASP A 54 15.76 40.14 -8.98
C ASP A 54 14.56 39.21 -8.82
N ILE A 55 13.48 39.67 -8.17
CA ILE A 55 12.25 38.89 -8.03
C ILE A 55 11.64 38.55 -9.40
N ILE A 56 11.59 39.53 -10.32
CA ILE A 56 11.07 39.35 -11.69
C ILE A 56 11.97 38.38 -12.48
N MET A 57 13.29 38.46 -12.32
CA MET A 57 14.24 37.55 -12.94
C MET A 57 14.07 36.13 -12.43
N GLU A 58 14.04 35.92 -11.12
CA GLU A 58 13.87 34.59 -10.50
C GLU A 58 12.52 33.97 -10.86
N THR A 59 11.43 34.74 -10.84
CA THR A 59 10.11 34.26 -11.27
C THR A 59 10.07 33.94 -12.77
N ASN A 60 10.73 34.73 -13.63
CA ASN A 60 10.84 34.41 -15.06
C ASN A 60 11.72 33.19 -15.33
N ILE A 61 12.79 32.98 -14.56
CA ILE A 61 13.62 31.78 -14.66
C ILE A 61 12.78 30.57 -14.25
N LEU A 62 12.14 30.58 -13.09
CA LEU A 62 11.27 29.51 -12.61
C LEU A 62 10.09 29.22 -13.55
N ALA A 63 9.49 30.25 -14.17
CA ALA A 63 8.41 30.09 -15.16
C ALA A 63 8.89 29.49 -16.49
N ARG A 64 10.19 29.57 -16.79
CA ARG A 64 10.81 29.03 -18.02
C ARG A 64 11.52 27.70 -17.81
N VAL A 65 11.73 27.26 -16.56
CA VAL A 65 12.23 25.91 -16.29
C VAL A 65 11.11 24.92 -16.63
N PRO A 66 11.33 23.96 -17.55
CA PRO A 66 10.34 22.92 -17.82
C PRO A 66 10.01 22.16 -16.54
N ALA A 67 8.74 21.85 -16.28
CA ALA A 67 8.33 21.05 -15.12
C ALA A 67 9.10 19.71 -15.01
N ALA A 68 9.54 19.17 -16.13
CA ALA A 68 10.39 17.98 -16.23
C ALA A 68 11.80 18.13 -15.63
N VAL A 69 12.32 19.36 -15.48
CA VAL A 69 13.63 19.66 -14.88
C VAL A 69 13.51 19.94 -13.37
N LEU A 70 12.33 20.39 -12.90
CA LEU A 70 12.02 20.57 -11.47
C LEU A 70 11.56 19.28 -10.78
N SER A 71 11.09 18.29 -11.53
CA SER A 71 10.76 16.96 -11.03
C SER A 71 11.91 15.99 -11.27
N SER A 72 12.81 15.83 -10.29
CA SER A 72 13.60 14.60 -10.19
C SER A 72 12.66 13.48 -9.74
N ALA A 73 11.82 12.97 -10.65
CA ALA A 73 10.90 11.88 -10.34
C ALA A 73 11.71 10.74 -9.69
N LYS A 74 11.38 10.41 -8.44
CA LYS A 74 12.06 9.30 -7.75
C LYS A 74 11.67 8.04 -8.50
N ILE A 75 12.64 7.25 -8.95
CA ILE A 75 12.40 6.02 -9.70
C ILE A 75 13.09 4.87 -8.97
N CYS A 76 12.44 3.72 -8.88
CA CYS A 76 13.08 2.49 -8.43
C CYS A 76 12.44 1.27 -9.10
N THR A 77 13.17 0.16 -9.07
CA THR A 77 12.69 -1.15 -9.50
C THR A 77 12.91 -2.17 -8.37
N PRO A 78 11.92 -3.03 -8.06
CA PRO A 78 12.09 -4.05 -7.05
C PRO A 78 12.94 -5.21 -7.60
N THR A 79 13.54 -5.99 -6.70
CA THR A 79 14.14 -7.28 -7.07
C THR A 79 13.02 -8.32 -7.17
N VAL A 80 12.52 -8.58 -8.38
CA VAL A 80 11.51 -9.60 -8.64
C VAL A 80 12.11 -11.00 -8.46
N VAL A 81 11.34 -11.91 -7.87
CA VAL A 81 11.71 -13.32 -7.72
C VAL A 81 11.70 -13.99 -9.09
N ASN A 82 12.75 -14.77 -9.38
CA ASN A 82 12.78 -15.61 -10.57
C ASN A 82 11.90 -16.85 -10.37
N ALA A 83 10.82 -16.97 -11.15
CA ALA A 83 9.90 -18.11 -11.09
C ALA A 83 10.58 -19.47 -11.30
N SER A 84 11.65 -19.53 -12.12
CA SER A 84 12.43 -20.76 -12.33
C SER A 84 13.18 -21.24 -11.09
N ASN A 85 13.38 -20.37 -10.09
CA ASN A 85 14.07 -20.69 -8.84
C ASN A 85 13.10 -20.93 -7.68
N ILE A 86 11.79 -20.88 -7.92
CA ILE A 86 10.77 -21.13 -6.91
C ILE A 86 10.51 -22.64 -6.82
N GLU A 87 10.46 -23.13 -5.59
CA GLU A 87 9.94 -24.47 -5.27
C GLU A 87 8.41 -24.39 -5.15
N TYR A 88 7.72 -25.20 -5.95
CA TYR A 88 6.26 -25.31 -5.96
C TYR A 88 5.85 -26.71 -5.49
N HIS A 89 4.68 -26.82 -4.84
CA HIS A 89 4.24 -28.07 -4.22
C HIS A 89 3.46 -28.97 -5.17
N THR A 90 3.05 -28.45 -6.33
CA THR A 90 2.36 -29.21 -7.37
C THR A 90 3.01 -29.02 -8.74
N SER A 91 2.84 -30.01 -9.63
CA SER A 91 3.32 -29.96 -11.02
C SER A 91 2.28 -29.34 -11.97
N HIS A 92 1.45 -28.43 -11.47
CA HIS A 92 0.37 -27.84 -12.27
C HIS A 92 0.94 -27.03 -13.45
N LYS A 93 0.32 -27.14 -14.64
CA LYS A 93 0.77 -26.49 -15.89
C LYS A 93 1.03 -24.99 -15.73
N TYR A 94 0.27 -24.32 -14.86
CA TYR A 94 0.48 -22.92 -14.51
C TYR A 94 1.93 -22.60 -14.16
N TYR A 95 2.58 -23.43 -13.33
CA TYR A 95 3.96 -23.22 -12.89
C TYR A 95 4.97 -23.43 -14.01
N GLU A 96 4.76 -24.48 -14.81
CA GLU A 96 5.64 -24.77 -15.95
C GLU A 96 5.64 -23.64 -16.98
N GLU A 97 4.48 -23.03 -17.21
CA GLU A 97 4.38 -21.88 -18.10
C GLU A 97 4.92 -20.60 -17.44
N LEU A 98 4.62 -20.35 -16.16
CA LEU A 98 5.14 -19.19 -15.42
C LEU A 98 6.68 -19.16 -15.41
N LYS A 99 7.33 -20.32 -15.24
CA LYS A 99 8.80 -20.44 -15.27
C LYS A 99 9.42 -20.02 -16.61
N LYS A 100 8.69 -20.19 -17.72
CA LYS A 100 9.14 -19.84 -19.08
C LYS A 100 8.82 -18.39 -19.46
N MET A 101 7.95 -17.73 -18.71
CA MET A 101 7.54 -16.36 -19.01
C MET A 101 8.67 -15.36 -18.77
N THR A 102 8.79 -14.39 -19.68
CA THR A 102 9.57 -13.17 -19.44
C THR A 102 8.58 -12.05 -19.13
N VAL A 103 8.56 -11.62 -17.87
CA VAL A 103 7.71 -10.53 -17.39
C VAL A 103 8.59 -9.29 -17.19
N PRO A 104 8.20 -8.10 -17.67
CA PRO A 104 8.94 -6.87 -17.40
C PRO A 104 9.01 -6.61 -15.90
N VAL A 105 10.10 -6.04 -15.41
CA VAL A 105 10.18 -5.60 -14.01
C VAL A 105 9.36 -4.32 -13.86
N PRO A 106 8.47 -4.21 -12.85
CA PRO A 106 7.70 -2.98 -12.65
C PRO A 106 8.63 -1.81 -12.30
N VAL A 107 8.35 -0.65 -12.90
CA VAL A 107 9.06 0.60 -12.61
C VAL A 107 8.18 1.46 -11.72
N PHE A 108 8.61 1.69 -10.49
CA PHE A 108 7.90 2.54 -9.55
C PHE A 108 8.40 3.97 -9.63
N ARG A 109 7.46 4.91 -9.54
CA ARG A 109 7.71 6.35 -9.58
C ARG A 109 7.13 7.00 -8.33
N ASP A 110 7.73 8.10 -7.91
CA ASP A 110 7.21 8.99 -6.87
C ASP A 110 6.83 8.23 -5.58
N GLU A 111 5.59 8.32 -5.12
CA GLU A 111 5.13 7.67 -3.89
C GLU A 111 5.29 6.14 -3.93
N HIS A 112 5.19 5.53 -5.12
CA HIS A 112 5.34 4.07 -5.28
C HIS A 112 6.78 3.62 -5.06
N THR A 113 7.75 4.52 -5.02
CA THR A 113 9.14 4.16 -4.70
C THR A 113 9.30 3.53 -3.31
N LYS A 114 8.33 3.75 -2.41
CA LYS A 114 8.23 3.08 -1.11
C LYS A 114 8.12 1.55 -1.23
N LEU A 115 7.58 1.03 -2.34
CA LEU A 115 7.46 -0.40 -2.63
C LEU A 115 8.83 -1.10 -2.87
N CYS A 116 9.89 -0.34 -3.12
CA CYS A 116 11.26 -0.87 -3.20
C CYS A 116 11.95 -0.99 -1.82
N ASP A 117 11.38 -0.40 -0.76
CA ASP A 117 12.02 -0.36 0.55
C ASP A 117 11.91 -1.71 1.28
N LYS A 118 13.00 -2.49 1.19
CA LYS A 118 13.12 -3.81 1.82
C LYS A 118 13.01 -3.76 3.35
N LYS A 119 13.33 -2.63 3.99
CA LYS A 119 13.26 -2.47 5.45
C LYS A 119 11.83 -2.19 5.89
N LYS A 120 11.15 -1.24 5.21
CA LYS A 120 9.76 -0.89 5.51
C LYS A 120 8.80 -2.05 5.38
N ARG A 121 9.03 -2.98 4.45
CA ARG A 121 8.22 -4.21 4.31
C ARG A 121 7.95 -4.92 5.65
N LYS A 122 8.87 -4.89 6.61
CA LYS A 122 8.70 -5.61 7.89
C LYS A 122 7.61 -5.01 8.77
N THR A 123 7.29 -3.72 8.60
CA THR A 123 6.40 -2.96 9.50
C THR A 123 5.11 -2.50 8.82
N VAL A 124 5.09 -2.43 7.49
CA VAL A 124 3.91 -2.02 6.71
C VAL A 124 2.98 -3.20 6.41
N LYS A 125 1.70 -2.89 6.22
CA LYS A 125 0.62 -3.84 6.02
C LYS A 125 0.23 -3.84 4.53
N TYR A 126 -0.92 -3.27 4.18
CA TYR A 126 -1.37 -3.15 2.80
C TYR A 126 -0.48 -2.25 1.95
N GLU A 127 0.28 -1.32 2.55
CA GLU A 127 1.10 -0.36 1.81
C GLU A 127 2.30 -1.00 1.09
N TYR A 128 2.54 -2.30 1.30
CA TYR A 128 3.50 -3.08 0.52
C TYR A 128 2.84 -4.07 -0.45
N CYS A 129 1.53 -4.14 -0.49
CA CYS A 129 0.83 -4.86 -1.54
C CYS A 129 1.03 -4.13 -2.87
N LEU A 130 1.09 -4.91 -3.95
CA LEU A 130 1.18 -4.36 -5.28
C LEU A 130 -0.17 -3.73 -5.65
N PRO A 131 -0.22 -2.45 -6.11
CA PRO A 131 -1.43 -1.88 -6.67
C PRO A 131 -1.82 -2.63 -7.95
N ILE A 132 -3.00 -3.26 -7.94
CA ILE A 132 -3.52 -4.06 -9.04
C ILE A 132 -4.92 -3.57 -9.39
N ALA A 133 -5.11 -3.14 -10.62
CA ALA A 133 -6.43 -2.92 -11.20
C ALA A 133 -6.90 -4.18 -11.93
N GLY A 134 -8.21 -4.36 -12.01
CA GLY A 134 -8.79 -5.45 -12.76
C GLY A 134 -10.30 -5.32 -12.88
N ARG A 135 -10.85 -6.04 -13.85
CA ARG A 135 -12.29 -6.21 -14.02
C ARG A 135 -12.84 -7.13 -12.94
N LYS A 136 -14.04 -6.84 -12.48
CA LYS A 136 -14.83 -7.61 -11.50
C LYS A 136 -16.18 -8.05 -12.05
N ASP A 137 -16.46 -7.73 -13.31
CA ASP A 137 -17.77 -7.89 -13.93
C ASP A 137 -17.95 -9.27 -14.57
N THR A 138 -19.22 -9.66 -14.65
CA THR A 138 -19.67 -10.85 -15.39
C THR A 138 -20.14 -10.45 -16.80
N PRO A 139 -19.97 -11.32 -17.81
CA PRO A 139 -19.47 -12.69 -17.74
C PRO A 139 -17.94 -12.82 -17.73
N PHE A 140 -17.19 -11.71 -17.84
CA PHE A 140 -15.73 -11.73 -18.04
C PHE A 140 -14.99 -12.53 -16.95
N CYS A 141 -15.40 -12.39 -15.70
CA CYS A 141 -14.75 -13.01 -14.55
C CYS A 141 -15.38 -14.30 -14.02
N ALA A 142 -16.45 -14.82 -14.64
CA ALA A 142 -17.31 -15.86 -14.04
C ALA A 142 -16.62 -17.20 -13.75
N ALA A 143 -15.63 -17.58 -14.56
CA ALA A 143 -14.83 -18.80 -14.41
C ALA A 143 -13.33 -18.50 -14.52
N ALA A 144 -12.95 -17.28 -14.12
CA ALA A 144 -11.59 -16.82 -14.22
C ALA A 144 -10.66 -17.64 -13.32
N ASP A 145 -9.50 -18.00 -13.85
CA ASP A 145 -8.50 -18.82 -13.18
C ASP A 145 -7.09 -18.21 -13.29
N ARG A 146 -6.12 -18.81 -12.58
CA ARG A 146 -4.77 -18.26 -12.49
C ARG A 146 -4.00 -18.34 -13.82
N THR A 147 -4.38 -19.26 -14.71
CA THR A 147 -3.78 -19.42 -16.03
C THR A 147 -4.12 -18.27 -16.98
N ASP A 148 -5.23 -17.56 -16.76
CA ASP A 148 -5.55 -16.31 -17.48
C ASP A 148 -4.41 -15.28 -17.36
N LEU A 149 -3.73 -15.27 -16.21
CA LEU A 149 -2.62 -14.35 -15.92
C LEU A 149 -1.35 -14.62 -16.75
N LEU A 150 -1.28 -15.77 -17.42
CA LEU A 150 -0.14 -16.15 -18.25
C LEU A 150 -0.25 -15.61 -19.69
N SER A 151 -1.43 -15.15 -20.10
CA SER A 151 -1.72 -14.73 -21.47
C SER A 151 -2.17 -13.26 -21.57
N LEU A 152 -1.80 -12.46 -20.57
CA LEU A 152 -2.24 -11.07 -20.44
C LEU A 152 -1.84 -10.23 -21.66
N ARG A 153 -2.84 -9.63 -22.31
CA ARG A 153 -2.65 -8.70 -23.44
C ARG A 153 -2.48 -7.26 -22.97
N SER A 154 -3.05 -6.90 -21.82
CA SER A 154 -2.91 -5.60 -21.14
C SER A 154 -3.37 -5.66 -19.68
N ALA A 155 -3.01 -4.67 -18.85
CA ALA A 155 -3.52 -4.56 -17.47
C ALA A 155 -5.06 -4.43 -17.41
N LYS A 156 -5.69 -3.79 -18.42
CA LYS A 156 -7.15 -3.64 -18.51
C LYS A 156 -7.91 -4.95 -18.79
N SER A 157 -7.19 -6.01 -19.13
CA SER A 157 -7.74 -7.36 -19.34
C SER A 157 -7.54 -8.29 -18.16
N ILE A 158 -7.03 -7.82 -17.02
CA ILE A 158 -6.92 -8.64 -15.82
C ILE A 158 -8.31 -8.82 -15.22
N CYS A 159 -8.70 -10.08 -14.97
CA CYS A 159 -9.81 -10.36 -14.09
C CYS A 159 -9.31 -10.44 -12.64
N TYR A 160 -10.02 -9.77 -11.71
CA TYR A 160 -9.68 -9.79 -10.29
C TYR A 160 -9.72 -11.23 -9.73
N ALA A 161 -10.73 -12.01 -10.11
CA ALA A 161 -10.87 -13.41 -9.71
C ALA A 161 -9.72 -14.31 -10.17
N SER A 162 -9.03 -14.01 -11.29
CA SER A 162 -7.80 -14.75 -11.68
C SER A 162 -6.66 -14.54 -10.67
N VAL A 163 -6.51 -13.31 -10.15
CA VAL A 163 -5.51 -12.96 -9.13
C VAL A 163 -5.87 -13.60 -7.78
N LEU A 164 -7.16 -13.57 -7.42
CA LEU A 164 -7.65 -14.22 -6.21
C LEU A 164 -7.47 -15.73 -6.26
N HIS A 165 -7.77 -16.38 -7.39
CA HIS A 165 -7.54 -17.82 -7.54
C HIS A 165 -6.04 -18.18 -7.47
N MET A 166 -5.15 -17.32 -7.98
CA MET A 166 -3.71 -17.48 -7.81
C MET A 166 -3.32 -17.40 -6.32
N LEU A 167 -3.80 -16.38 -5.60
CA LEU A 167 -3.55 -16.20 -4.17
C LEU A 167 -4.08 -17.39 -3.35
N LEU A 168 -5.30 -17.85 -3.63
CA LEU A 168 -5.93 -18.99 -2.98
C LEU A 168 -5.02 -20.21 -3.03
N VAL A 169 -4.65 -20.65 -4.24
CA VAL A 169 -3.87 -21.89 -4.38
C VAL A 169 -2.51 -21.77 -3.71
N GLU A 170 -1.82 -20.64 -3.86
CA GLU A 170 -0.47 -20.45 -3.33
C GLU A 170 -0.43 -20.41 -1.81
N VAL A 171 -1.37 -19.69 -1.19
CA VAL A 171 -1.44 -19.60 0.26
C VAL A 171 -1.88 -20.93 0.85
N TYR A 172 -2.85 -21.61 0.21
CA TYR A 172 -3.32 -22.92 0.66
C TYR A 172 -2.20 -23.97 0.61
N GLU A 173 -1.47 -24.08 -0.51
CA GLU A 173 -0.35 -25.03 -0.65
C GLU A 173 0.78 -24.74 0.36
N GLU A 174 1.14 -23.47 0.61
CA GLU A 174 2.15 -23.13 1.61
C GLU A 174 1.70 -23.42 3.04
N LEU A 175 0.42 -23.26 3.36
CA LEU A 175 -0.10 -23.64 4.67
C LEU A 175 0.05 -25.16 4.88
N GLN A 176 -0.37 -25.97 3.90
CA GLN A 176 -0.23 -27.44 3.96
C GLN A 176 1.24 -27.88 4.05
N ALA A 177 2.12 -27.32 3.22
CA ALA A 177 3.54 -27.66 3.20
C ALA A 177 4.30 -27.30 4.50
N ARG A 178 3.67 -26.53 5.40
CA ARG A 178 4.20 -26.18 6.73
C ARG A 178 3.42 -26.84 7.88
N GLY A 179 2.62 -27.86 7.56
CA GLY A 179 1.91 -28.67 8.55
C GLY A 179 0.68 -28.00 9.15
N ASN A 180 0.18 -26.93 8.54
CA ASN A 180 -1.13 -26.38 8.89
C ASN A 180 -2.22 -27.19 8.18
N ILE A 181 -3.45 -27.12 8.70
CA ILE A 181 -4.63 -27.76 8.11
C ILE A 181 -5.56 -26.65 7.60
N PRO A 182 -5.36 -26.15 6.38
CA PRO A 182 -6.21 -25.13 5.79
C PRO A 182 -7.50 -25.71 5.21
N PHE A 183 -8.55 -24.89 5.16
CA PHE A 183 -9.85 -25.25 4.59
C PHE A 183 -10.54 -24.01 4.02
N LEU A 184 -11.43 -24.17 3.04
CA LEU A 184 -12.20 -23.04 2.51
C LEU A 184 -13.28 -22.61 3.49
N ALA A 185 -13.37 -21.31 3.72
CA ALA A 185 -14.38 -20.67 4.55
C ALA A 185 -15.08 -19.54 3.78
N PHE A 186 -16.12 -18.97 4.39
CA PHE A 186 -16.79 -17.72 3.97
C PHE A 186 -17.02 -17.58 2.46
N GLY A 187 -16.59 -16.47 1.85
CA GLY A 187 -16.88 -16.11 0.47
C GLY A 187 -16.21 -17.04 -0.54
N SER A 188 -15.06 -17.62 -0.17
CA SER A 188 -14.39 -18.64 -0.99
C SER A 188 -15.15 -19.95 -1.01
N LEU A 189 -15.62 -20.43 0.15
CA LEU A 189 -16.51 -21.60 0.21
C LEU A 189 -17.83 -21.34 -0.53
N LEU A 190 -18.38 -20.14 -0.38
CA LEU A 190 -19.60 -19.73 -1.07
C LEU A 190 -19.45 -19.79 -2.60
N GLY A 191 -18.33 -19.30 -3.13
CA GLY A 191 -18.00 -19.39 -4.55
C GLY A 191 -17.91 -20.83 -5.04
N ALA A 192 -17.23 -21.69 -4.27
CA ALA A 192 -17.12 -23.12 -4.56
C ALA A 192 -18.50 -23.80 -4.61
N VAL A 193 -19.37 -23.53 -3.63
CA VAL A 193 -20.71 -24.13 -3.54
C VAL A 193 -21.66 -23.62 -4.62
N ARG A 194 -21.62 -22.31 -4.94
CA ARG A 194 -22.52 -21.72 -5.94
C ARG A 194 -22.15 -22.13 -7.37
N ASN A 195 -20.91 -21.89 -7.76
CA ASN A 195 -20.48 -21.95 -9.17
C ASN A 195 -19.20 -22.77 -9.37
N GLY A 196 -18.57 -23.27 -8.31
CA GLY A 196 -17.27 -23.92 -8.41
C GLY A 196 -16.16 -22.97 -8.84
N SER A 197 -16.28 -21.67 -8.57
CA SER A 197 -15.32 -20.63 -8.99
C SER A 197 -15.21 -19.51 -7.94
N MET A 198 -14.21 -18.62 -8.09
CA MET A 198 -14.14 -17.40 -7.29
C MET A 198 -15.32 -16.47 -7.62
N ILE A 199 -15.88 -15.80 -6.62
CA ILE A 199 -16.96 -14.82 -6.85
C ILE A 199 -16.37 -13.60 -7.57
N PRO A 200 -16.84 -13.23 -8.77
CA PRO A 200 -16.21 -12.20 -9.62
C PRO A 200 -16.00 -10.82 -9.00
N PHE A 201 -16.90 -10.43 -8.10
CA PHE A 201 -16.99 -9.08 -7.54
C PHE A 201 -16.44 -8.96 -6.11
N THR A 202 -15.74 -9.97 -5.61
CA THR A 202 -15.08 -9.91 -4.30
C THR A 202 -13.66 -9.33 -4.40
N GLU A 203 -13.15 -8.81 -3.28
CA GLU A 203 -11.80 -8.28 -3.13
C GLU A 203 -10.80 -9.32 -2.63
N ASP A 204 -11.30 -10.43 -2.10
CA ASP A 204 -10.55 -11.31 -1.21
C ASP A 204 -10.82 -12.80 -1.38
N VAL A 205 -9.98 -13.57 -0.69
CA VAL A 205 -10.06 -15.02 -0.53
C VAL A 205 -10.10 -15.32 0.95
N ASP A 206 -10.89 -16.30 1.34
CA ASP A 206 -11.12 -16.69 2.72
C ASP A 206 -10.61 -18.11 2.94
N ILE A 207 -9.58 -18.25 3.76
CA ILE A 207 -9.03 -19.56 4.13
C ILE A 207 -9.08 -19.68 5.65
N GLY A 208 -9.79 -20.69 6.14
CA GLY A 208 -9.69 -21.10 7.53
C GLY A 208 -8.46 -22.00 7.76
N PHE A 209 -7.91 -22.03 8.97
CA PHE A 209 -6.90 -23.01 9.37
C PHE A 209 -7.13 -23.52 10.79
N VAL A 210 -6.85 -24.80 11.03
CA VAL A 210 -7.05 -25.44 12.35
C VAL A 210 -5.91 -25.12 13.31
N GLY A 211 -6.28 -24.72 14.53
CA GLY A 211 -5.35 -24.44 15.63
C GLY A 211 -4.52 -23.19 15.40
N GLU A 212 -3.53 -22.95 16.25
CA GLU A 212 -2.60 -21.85 16.02
C GLU A 212 -1.72 -22.14 14.81
N MET A 213 -1.45 -21.11 14.01
CA MET A 213 -0.63 -21.28 12.82
C MET A 213 0.76 -21.78 13.21
N SER A 214 1.11 -22.96 12.73
CA SER A 214 2.41 -23.56 12.94
C SER A 214 3.47 -22.73 12.22
N THR A 215 4.43 -22.21 12.98
CA THR A 215 5.58 -21.44 12.47
C THR A 215 5.19 -20.29 11.51
N PRO A 216 4.49 -19.25 11.97
CA PRO A 216 4.02 -18.15 11.10
C PRO A 216 5.17 -17.48 10.32
N ASP A 217 6.35 -17.37 10.92
CA ASP A 217 7.55 -16.85 10.26
C ASP A 217 8.03 -17.74 9.10
N ALA A 218 7.85 -19.06 9.19
CA ALA A 218 8.20 -19.97 8.11
C ALA A 218 7.22 -19.87 6.94
N VAL A 219 5.91 -19.78 7.22
CA VAL A 219 4.87 -19.51 6.21
C VAL A 219 5.15 -18.17 5.52
N LYS A 220 5.36 -17.11 6.30
CA LYS A 220 5.72 -15.78 5.80
C LYS A 220 6.99 -15.79 4.94
N LEU A 221 8.02 -16.53 5.35
CA LEU A 221 9.25 -16.66 4.59
C LEU A 221 9.02 -17.40 3.27
N ALA A 222 8.23 -18.47 3.27
CA ALA A 222 7.96 -19.25 2.08
C ALA A 222 7.12 -18.46 1.06
N LEU A 223 6.04 -17.82 1.51
CA LEU A 223 5.25 -16.88 0.70
C LEU A 223 6.11 -15.74 0.14
N ARG A 224 7.00 -15.18 0.96
CA ARG A 224 7.95 -14.15 0.49
C ARG A 224 8.91 -14.65 -0.57
N LYS A 225 9.39 -15.90 -0.48
CA LYS A 225 10.24 -16.52 -1.52
C LYS A 225 9.49 -16.69 -2.83
N LYS A 226 8.16 -16.66 -2.82
CA LYS A 226 7.30 -16.65 -4.01
C LYS A 226 6.84 -15.26 -4.45
N GLY A 227 7.21 -14.22 -3.68
CA GLY A 227 6.87 -12.84 -3.95
C GLY A 227 5.49 -12.43 -3.46
N TYR A 228 4.97 -13.06 -2.41
CA TYR A 228 3.81 -12.61 -1.66
C TYR A 228 4.23 -11.85 -0.39
N HIS A 229 3.33 -11.03 0.13
CA HIS A 229 3.52 -10.30 1.39
C HIS A 229 2.48 -10.75 2.40
N MET A 230 2.94 -11.33 3.51
CA MET A 230 2.11 -11.77 4.62
C MET A 230 2.31 -10.87 5.83
N PHE A 231 1.21 -10.37 6.39
CA PHE A 231 1.20 -9.45 7.53
C PHE A 231 -0.01 -9.73 8.44
N PHE A 232 0.04 -9.20 9.66
CA PHE A 232 -1.04 -9.34 10.62
C PHE A 232 -1.78 -8.00 10.75
N MET A 233 -3.10 -8.03 10.60
CA MET A 233 -4.02 -6.92 10.82
C MET A 233 -5.31 -7.51 11.37
N ASP A 234 -5.38 -7.67 12.69
CA ASP A 234 -6.44 -8.36 13.45
C ASP A 234 -6.51 -9.88 13.17
N ILE A 235 -6.39 -10.27 11.91
CA ILE A 235 -6.14 -11.62 11.41
C ILE A 235 -4.90 -11.64 10.49
N TRP A 236 -4.43 -12.83 10.12
CA TRP A 236 -3.34 -12.96 9.16
C TRP A 236 -3.85 -12.69 7.75
N ARG A 237 -3.06 -11.94 6.97
CA ARG A 237 -3.41 -11.56 5.60
C ARG A 237 -2.26 -11.75 4.63
N VAL A 238 -2.59 -12.04 3.39
CA VAL A 238 -1.62 -12.21 2.30
C VAL A 238 -2.04 -11.43 1.07
N CYS A 239 -1.12 -10.73 0.42
CA CYS A 239 -1.35 -10.08 -0.87
C CYS A 239 -0.17 -10.30 -1.82
N VAL A 240 -0.36 -9.95 -3.09
CA VAL A 240 0.72 -9.94 -4.10
C VAL A 240 1.72 -8.83 -3.74
N ALA A 241 3.02 -9.15 -3.67
CA ALA A 241 4.04 -8.16 -3.38
C ALA A 241 4.70 -7.61 -4.67
N PRO A 242 5.38 -6.46 -4.60
CA PRO A 242 6.23 -5.90 -5.66
C PRO A 242 7.29 -6.85 -6.21
N THR A 243 7.65 -7.88 -5.46
CA THR A 243 8.66 -8.86 -5.83
C THR A 243 8.08 -10.09 -6.54
N HIS A 244 6.76 -10.16 -6.74
CA HIS A 244 6.11 -11.30 -7.40
C HIS A 244 6.56 -11.47 -8.86
N PRO A 245 6.75 -12.70 -9.38
CA PRO A 245 7.15 -12.92 -10.78
C PRO A 245 6.24 -12.24 -11.81
N LEU A 246 4.94 -12.16 -11.55
CA LEU A 246 3.96 -11.48 -12.41
C LEU A 246 3.81 -9.96 -12.14
N ALA A 247 4.58 -9.38 -11.21
CA ALA A 247 4.34 -8.01 -10.73
C ALA A 247 4.32 -6.97 -11.85
N GLY A 248 5.18 -7.08 -12.87
CA GLY A 248 5.16 -6.10 -13.97
C GLY A 248 3.98 -6.19 -14.92
N HIS A 249 3.27 -7.32 -14.96
CA HIS A 249 2.00 -7.42 -15.70
C HIS A 249 0.81 -6.98 -14.84
N LEU A 250 0.86 -7.23 -13.53
CA LEU A 250 -0.25 -6.95 -12.62
C LEU A 250 -0.30 -5.50 -12.12
N TYR A 251 0.85 -4.84 -12.07
CA TYR A 251 0.99 -3.50 -11.51
C TYR A 251 0.24 -2.44 -12.33
N ASP A 252 -0.64 -1.67 -11.67
CA ASP A 252 -1.24 -0.45 -12.23
C ASP A 252 -0.58 0.80 -11.61
N PRO A 253 0.18 1.58 -12.39
CA PRO A 253 0.82 2.80 -11.90
C PRO A 253 -0.14 3.97 -11.67
N ASN A 254 -1.40 3.88 -12.09
CA ASN A 254 -2.39 4.95 -11.93
C ASN A 254 -3.20 4.84 -10.63
N LEU A 255 -3.11 3.69 -9.93
CA LEU A 255 -3.65 3.54 -8.59
C LEU A 255 -2.72 4.18 -7.57
N PRO A 256 -3.23 4.65 -6.42
CA PRO A 256 -2.37 5.05 -5.31
C PRO A 256 -1.63 3.84 -4.71
N VAL A 257 -0.68 4.12 -3.80
CA VAL A 257 -0.18 3.07 -2.89
C VAL A 257 -1.37 2.46 -2.18
N SER A 258 -1.39 1.14 -2.08
CA SER A 258 -2.53 0.38 -1.61
C SER A 258 -2.96 0.77 -0.19
N ASP A 259 -4.19 1.24 -0.07
CA ASP A 259 -4.90 1.41 1.19
C ASP A 259 -5.50 0.08 1.67
N ASN A 260 -6.11 0.10 2.86
CA ASN A 260 -6.75 -1.08 3.44
C ASN A 260 -7.81 -1.64 2.49
N TYR A 261 -7.74 -2.95 2.22
CA TYR A 261 -8.73 -3.69 1.42
C TYR A 261 -8.83 -3.28 -0.07
N ALA A 262 -7.95 -2.40 -0.55
CA ALA A 262 -8.01 -1.85 -1.92
C ALA A 262 -7.34 -2.72 -3.00
N VAL A 263 -6.89 -3.91 -2.64
CA VAL A 263 -6.10 -4.83 -3.50
C VAL A 263 -6.62 -6.26 -3.36
N PRO A 264 -6.25 -7.19 -4.26
CA PRO A 264 -6.51 -8.61 -4.04
C PRO A 264 -5.74 -9.10 -2.80
N TYR A 265 -6.44 -9.69 -1.83
CA TYR A 265 -5.83 -10.28 -0.63
C TYR A 265 -6.45 -11.61 -0.24
N VAL A 266 -5.84 -12.27 0.74
CA VAL A 266 -6.34 -13.45 1.44
C VAL A 266 -6.49 -13.09 2.90
N ASP A 267 -7.64 -13.41 3.48
CA ASP A 267 -7.88 -13.44 4.92
C ASP A 267 -7.71 -14.88 5.43
N LEU A 268 -6.98 -15.02 6.55
CA LEU A 268 -6.69 -16.29 7.19
C LEU A 268 -7.34 -16.34 8.57
N TYR A 269 -8.34 -17.20 8.72
CA TYR A 269 -9.16 -17.31 9.93
C TYR A 269 -8.77 -18.53 10.75
N MET A 270 -8.42 -18.33 12.02
CA MET A 270 -8.11 -19.43 12.92
C MET A 270 -9.39 -20.13 13.39
N MET A 271 -9.35 -21.47 13.42
CA MET A 271 -10.41 -22.29 13.99
C MET A 271 -9.85 -23.18 15.12
N LYS A 272 -10.33 -22.99 16.35
CA LYS A 272 -9.89 -23.75 17.53
C LYS A 272 -10.99 -24.69 18.01
N GLN A 273 -10.61 -25.91 18.37
CA GLN A 273 -11.52 -26.83 19.05
C GLN A 273 -11.62 -26.45 20.53
N GLN A 274 -12.83 -26.43 21.06
CA GLN A 274 -13.14 -26.20 22.47
C GLN A 274 -13.16 -27.52 23.24
N ASP A 275 -13.23 -27.41 24.58
CA ASP A 275 -13.23 -28.57 25.49
C ASP A 275 -14.45 -29.50 25.30
N ASP A 276 -15.57 -28.96 24.83
CA ASP A 276 -16.79 -29.71 24.50
C ASP A 276 -16.75 -30.39 23.12
N GLY A 277 -15.68 -30.16 22.36
CA GLY A 277 -15.47 -30.70 21.02
C GLY A 277 -15.97 -29.81 19.88
N ASP A 278 -16.75 -28.76 20.18
CA ASP A 278 -17.21 -27.78 19.19
C ASP A 278 -16.07 -26.85 18.76
N TRP A 279 -16.29 -26.06 17.72
CA TRP A 279 -15.24 -25.28 17.06
C TRP A 279 -15.54 -23.79 17.11
N ASP A 280 -14.60 -22.99 17.63
CA ASP A 280 -14.62 -21.54 17.57
C ASP A 280 -13.84 -21.07 16.32
N LEU A 281 -14.53 -20.40 15.40
CA LEU A 281 -13.95 -19.80 14.20
C LEU A 281 -13.89 -18.27 14.32
N GLU A 282 -12.71 -17.69 14.06
CA GLU A 282 -12.54 -16.23 13.99
C GLU A 282 -13.49 -15.57 12.98
N GLU A 283 -14.01 -14.41 13.35
CA GLU A 283 -14.94 -13.57 12.54
C GLU A 283 -16.29 -14.22 12.17
N LEU A 284 -16.56 -15.47 12.56
CA LEU A 284 -17.89 -16.06 12.36
C LEU A 284 -18.92 -15.37 13.27
N ASN A 285 -20.02 -14.93 12.68
CA ASN A 285 -21.16 -14.38 13.41
C ASN A 285 -22.44 -15.13 13.04
N GLY A 286 -22.50 -16.40 13.42
CA GLY A 286 -23.66 -17.26 13.22
C GLY A 286 -24.69 -17.17 14.34
N THR A 287 -25.68 -18.05 14.28
CA THR A 287 -26.78 -18.12 15.25
C THR A 287 -26.29 -18.42 16.67
N ASN A 288 -25.18 -19.14 16.80
CA ASN A 288 -24.50 -19.43 18.06
C ASN A 288 -23.19 -18.63 18.20
N GLY A 289 -23.14 -17.42 17.63
CA GLY A 289 -21.93 -16.60 17.58
C GLY A 289 -20.85 -17.26 16.72
N ARG A 290 -19.66 -17.46 17.30
CA ARG A 290 -18.48 -18.03 16.60
C ARG A 290 -18.42 -19.55 16.61
N ILE A 291 -19.38 -20.21 17.26
CA ILE A 291 -19.29 -21.63 17.60
C ILE A 291 -20.00 -22.50 16.56
N LEU A 292 -19.28 -23.48 16.02
CA LEU A 292 -19.75 -24.49 15.08
C LEU A 292 -19.78 -25.88 15.76
N PRO A 293 -20.88 -26.63 15.63
CA PRO A 293 -20.96 -27.97 16.21
C PRO A 293 -19.93 -28.95 15.63
N TYR A 294 -19.34 -29.81 16.48
CA TYR A 294 -18.36 -30.83 16.07
C TYR A 294 -18.80 -31.63 14.84
N ASN A 295 -20.05 -32.10 14.84
CA ASN A 295 -20.59 -32.98 13.80
C ASN A 295 -20.88 -32.27 12.47
N LYS A 296 -20.78 -30.93 12.43
CA LYS A 296 -20.87 -30.07 11.25
C LYS A 296 -19.51 -29.70 10.68
N VAL A 297 -18.46 -29.78 11.51
CA VAL A 297 -17.08 -29.49 11.12
C VAL A 297 -16.34 -30.76 10.71
N GLN A 298 -16.41 -31.84 11.49
CA GLN A 298 -15.64 -33.07 11.25
C GLN A 298 -16.48 -34.31 10.88
N PRO A 299 -15.94 -35.23 10.06
CA PRO A 299 -14.67 -35.11 9.32
C PRO A 299 -14.77 -34.04 8.22
N PHE A 300 -13.64 -33.42 7.87
CA PHE A 300 -13.61 -32.45 6.76
C PHE A 300 -14.12 -33.09 5.46
N SER A 301 -14.76 -32.28 4.62
CA SER A 301 -15.20 -32.65 3.28
C SER A 301 -14.39 -31.89 2.23
N GLN A 302 -14.67 -32.10 0.94
CA GLN A 302 -13.97 -31.40 -0.15
C GLN A 302 -14.93 -30.72 -1.10
N VAL A 303 -14.51 -29.55 -1.59
CA VAL A 303 -15.16 -28.78 -2.66
C VAL A 303 -14.11 -28.42 -3.71
N THR A 304 -14.55 -27.91 -4.86
CA THR A 304 -13.63 -27.49 -5.93
C THR A 304 -13.83 -26.04 -6.32
N ILE A 305 -12.73 -25.33 -6.57
CA ILE A 305 -12.71 -24.04 -7.27
C ILE A 305 -11.89 -24.22 -8.55
N ASN A 306 -12.51 -23.97 -9.70
CA ASN A 306 -11.92 -24.13 -11.03
C ASN A 306 -11.26 -25.52 -11.22
N GLY A 307 -11.90 -26.56 -10.68
CA GLY A 307 -11.40 -27.95 -10.75
C GLY A 307 -10.26 -28.30 -9.79
N VAL A 308 -9.77 -27.36 -8.98
CA VAL A 308 -8.79 -27.61 -7.92
C VAL A 308 -9.52 -28.00 -6.63
N PRO A 309 -9.21 -29.15 -6.01
CA PRO A 309 -9.86 -29.58 -4.77
C PRO A 309 -9.29 -28.85 -3.55
N PHE A 310 -10.16 -28.53 -2.60
CA PHE A 310 -9.82 -27.95 -1.29
C PHE A 310 -10.66 -28.59 -0.20
N ASP A 311 -10.08 -28.77 0.98
CA ASP A 311 -10.83 -29.19 2.15
C ASP A 311 -11.78 -28.08 2.62
N THR A 312 -12.90 -28.47 3.23
CA THR A 312 -13.84 -27.58 3.94
C THR A 312 -14.48 -28.35 5.10
N VAL A 313 -15.34 -27.69 5.87
CA VAL A 313 -16.12 -28.33 6.93
C VAL A 313 -16.95 -29.49 6.38
N LYS A 314 -17.36 -30.43 7.24
CA LYS A 314 -18.20 -31.57 6.85
C LYS A 314 -19.48 -31.16 6.13
N ASP A 315 -20.16 -30.13 6.64
CA ASP A 315 -21.43 -29.63 6.12
C ASP A 315 -21.29 -28.18 5.65
N PRO A 316 -20.84 -27.96 4.39
CA PRO A 316 -20.60 -26.61 3.89
C PRO A 316 -21.88 -25.79 3.77
N HIS A 317 -23.03 -26.43 3.55
CA HIS A 317 -24.31 -25.73 3.46
C HIS A 317 -24.75 -25.22 4.84
N PHE A 318 -24.61 -26.02 5.90
CA PHE A 318 -24.82 -25.54 7.27
C PHE A 318 -23.92 -24.35 7.59
N PHE A 319 -22.62 -24.44 7.29
CA PHE A 319 -21.69 -23.34 7.53
C PHE A 319 -22.11 -22.06 6.81
N LEU A 320 -22.49 -22.16 5.53
CA LEU A 320 -22.89 -20.99 4.75
C LEU A 320 -24.22 -20.40 5.22
N THR A 321 -25.15 -21.23 5.71
CA THR A 321 -26.36 -20.74 6.39
C THR A 321 -26.01 -19.97 7.66
N GLU A 322 -25.08 -20.48 8.49
CA GLU A 322 -24.64 -19.75 9.68
C GLU A 322 -23.95 -18.43 9.33
N ALA A 323 -23.11 -18.41 8.29
CA ALA A 323 -22.36 -17.22 7.91
C ALA A 323 -23.21 -16.15 7.19
N TYR A 324 -24.23 -16.55 6.41
CA TYR A 324 -24.90 -15.66 5.46
C TYR A 324 -26.44 -15.73 5.48
N SER A 325 -27.03 -16.51 6.39
CA SER A 325 -28.46 -16.84 6.47
C SER A 325 -28.96 -17.78 5.35
N ASP A 326 -30.21 -18.25 5.47
CA ASP A 326 -30.82 -19.25 4.56
C ASP A 326 -30.83 -18.84 3.08
N ASP A 327 -30.76 -17.55 2.78
CA ASP A 327 -30.76 -17.02 1.42
C ASP A 327 -29.35 -16.90 0.82
N TYR A 328 -28.32 -17.50 1.44
CA TYR A 328 -26.94 -17.43 0.96
C TYR A 328 -26.73 -17.97 -0.45
N MET A 329 -27.68 -18.69 -1.07
CA MET A 329 -27.56 -19.08 -2.49
C MET A 329 -27.98 -17.97 -3.46
N THR A 330 -28.67 -16.94 -2.97
CA THR A 330 -29.14 -15.81 -3.77
C THR A 330 -28.08 -14.70 -3.78
N PRO A 331 -27.50 -14.32 -4.94
CA PRO A 331 -26.59 -13.19 -5.00
C PRO A 331 -27.29 -11.91 -4.56
N LYS A 332 -26.75 -11.25 -3.53
CA LYS A 332 -27.19 -9.93 -3.09
C LYS A 332 -26.38 -8.87 -3.84
N PRO A 333 -27.02 -7.86 -4.45
CA PRO A 333 -26.29 -6.69 -4.95
C PRO A 333 -25.50 -6.07 -3.79
N ARG A 334 -24.26 -5.65 -4.03
CA ARG A 334 -23.58 -4.77 -3.09
C ARG A 334 -24.12 -3.35 -3.31
N GLU A 335 -24.49 -2.67 -2.23
CA GLU A 335 -24.72 -1.23 -2.28
C GLU A 335 -23.35 -0.57 -2.56
N GLU A 336 -23.28 0.28 -3.58
CA GLU A 336 -22.05 0.99 -3.99
C GLU A 336 -21.65 2.10 -3.02
#